data_AF-A0A258BW46-F1
#
_entry.id   AF-A0A258BW46-F1
#
_cell.length_a   1.000
_cell.length_b   1.000
_cell.length_c   1.000
_cell.angle_alpha   90.00
_cell.angle_beta   90.00
_cell.angle_gamma   90.00
#
_symmetry.space_group_name_H-M   'P 1'
#
loop_
_entity.id
_entity.type
_entity.pdbx_description
1 polymer ?
#
loop_
_entity_poly.entity_id
_entity_poly.type
_entity_poly.pdbx_seq_one_letter_code
_entity_poly.pdbx_strand_id
1 'polypeptide(L)'
;MADRRSCGDPARPAEGGWQLSNTIQRRFDGEAPREMTFWPSPQTPESLQLLLAPPRDLAVQHLLSLSEMRGSGSRPSGAYLLWALNRILLPVTVIGFLFLAIPIMQVYGRRSNADLAVAAGVAAGFLYMVVDGILKTLAENGSLNPVFAVAFPILALFGVSMWLALDREVRK
;
A
#
# COMPACT_ATOMS: atom_id res chain seq x y z
N MET A 1 25.36 -19.44 -2.06
CA MET A 1 24.05 -19.10 -2.61
C MET A 1 24.05 -19.60 -4.05
N ALA A 2 23.51 -20.79 -4.31
CA ALA A 2 23.60 -21.42 -5.62
C ALA A 2 22.46 -20.92 -6.51
N ASP A 3 22.81 -20.14 -7.54
CA ASP A 3 21.88 -19.80 -8.61
C ASP A 3 21.45 -21.10 -9.33
N ARG A 4 20.16 -21.24 -9.66
CA ARG A 4 19.60 -22.41 -10.34
C ARG A 4 18.61 -21.93 -11.39
N ARG A 5 18.73 -22.43 -12.62
CA ARG A 5 17.79 -22.13 -13.71
C ARG A 5 17.10 -23.40 -14.16
N SER A 6 15.77 -23.34 -14.25
CA SER A 6 14.90 -24.38 -14.80
C SER A 6 14.08 -23.80 -15.95
N CYS A 7 14.14 -24.40 -17.13
CA CYS A 7 13.30 -24.07 -18.28
C CYS A 7 12.58 -25.35 -18.72
N GLY A 8 11.27 -25.28 -18.95
CA GLY A 8 10.46 -26.40 -19.42
C GLY A 8 9.08 -25.94 -19.90
N ASP A 9 8.31 -26.90 -20.41
CA ASP A 9 6.95 -26.78 -20.93
C ASP A 9 5.92 -26.46 -19.81
N PRO A 10 4.67 -26.06 -20.14
CA PRO A 10 3.71 -25.51 -19.18
C PRO A 10 3.58 -26.33 -17.88
N ALA A 11 3.77 -25.64 -16.75
CA ALA A 11 3.61 -26.21 -15.43
C ALA A 11 2.11 -26.41 -15.10
N ARG A 12 1.77 -27.56 -14.51
CA ARG A 12 0.40 -27.86 -14.04
C ARG A 12 0.31 -27.68 -12.52
N PRO A 13 -0.78 -27.11 -11.99
CA PRO A 13 -0.97 -27.02 -10.55
C PRO A 13 -1.13 -28.43 -9.96
N ALA A 14 -0.43 -28.69 -8.85
CA ALA A 14 -0.50 -29.92 -8.06
C ALA A 14 -0.61 -29.57 -6.58
N GLU A 15 -1.06 -30.50 -5.73
CA GLU A 15 -1.15 -30.22 -4.29
C GLU A 15 0.23 -29.88 -3.70
N GLY A 16 0.34 -28.69 -3.11
CA GLY A 16 1.59 -28.21 -2.48
C GLY A 16 2.67 -27.72 -3.45
N GLY A 17 2.38 -27.55 -4.74
CA GLY A 17 3.36 -27.01 -5.68
C GLY A 17 2.97 -27.10 -7.16
N TRP A 18 3.98 -27.04 -8.01
CA TRP A 18 3.81 -27.10 -9.46
C TRP A 18 4.45 -28.36 -10.00
N GLN A 19 3.68 -29.13 -10.77
CA GLN A 19 4.21 -30.24 -11.53
C GLN A 19 4.81 -29.69 -12.82
N LEU A 20 6.11 -29.90 -12.99
CA LEU A 20 6.85 -29.43 -14.13
C LEU A 20 7.06 -30.58 -15.12
N SER A 21 6.89 -30.28 -16.42
CA SER A 21 7.10 -31.26 -17.49
C SER A 21 8.34 -30.85 -18.30
N ASN A 22 9.24 -31.81 -18.58
CA ASN A 22 10.46 -31.58 -19.37
C ASN A 22 11.40 -30.47 -18.84
N THR A 23 11.48 -30.29 -17.52
CA THR A 23 12.37 -29.29 -16.91
C THR A 23 13.73 -29.86 -16.57
N ILE A 24 14.76 -29.30 -17.21
CA ILE A 24 16.17 -29.57 -16.88
C ILE A 24 16.62 -28.52 -15.85
N GLN A 25 16.95 -28.95 -14.63
CA GLN A 25 17.55 -28.06 -13.64
C GLN A 25 19.06 -27.99 -13.88
N ARG A 26 19.55 -26.82 -14.31
CA ARG A 26 20.99 -26.57 -14.41
C ARG A 26 21.46 -25.90 -13.13
N ARG A 27 22.35 -26.58 -12.43
CA ARG A 27 22.91 -26.15 -11.14
C ARG A 27 24.33 -25.64 -11.38
N PHE A 28 24.67 -24.48 -10.81
CA PHE A 28 25.97 -23.83 -11.02
C PHE A 28 27.07 -24.32 -10.04
N ASP A 29 26.85 -25.46 -9.37
CA ASP A 29 27.79 -26.09 -8.42
C ASP A 29 28.60 -27.26 -9.03
N GLY A 30 28.47 -27.51 -10.34
CA GLY A 30 29.26 -28.49 -11.09
C GLY A 30 28.71 -29.92 -11.07
N GLU A 31 27.58 -30.17 -10.40
CA GLU A 31 26.92 -31.48 -10.43
C GLU A 31 26.07 -31.68 -11.70
N ALA A 32 25.83 -32.94 -12.07
CA ALA A 32 25.07 -33.31 -13.26
C ALA A 32 23.63 -32.73 -13.21
N PRO A 33 23.09 -32.29 -14.36
CA PRO A 33 21.71 -31.81 -14.44
C PRO A 33 20.73 -32.86 -13.92
N ARG A 34 19.82 -32.47 -13.04
CA ARG A 34 18.74 -33.33 -12.55
C ARG A 34 17.43 -32.90 -13.20
N GLU A 35 16.66 -33.87 -13.67
CA GLU A 35 15.28 -33.62 -14.07
C GLU A 35 14.48 -33.23 -12.82
N MET A 36 13.88 -32.04 -12.86
CA MET A 36 12.95 -31.60 -11.84
C MET A 36 11.53 -31.84 -12.33
N THR A 37 10.79 -32.71 -11.64
CA THR A 37 9.38 -32.99 -11.94
C THR A 37 8.42 -32.20 -11.05
N PHE A 38 8.90 -31.70 -9.89
CA PHE A 38 8.07 -31.00 -8.92
C PHE A 38 8.79 -29.79 -8.34
N TRP A 39 8.10 -28.65 -8.33
CA TRP A 39 8.54 -27.43 -7.67
C TRP A 39 7.65 -27.13 -6.47
N PRO A 40 8.15 -27.30 -5.24
CA PRO A 40 7.42 -26.91 -4.04
C PRO A 40 7.34 -25.38 -3.99
N SER A 41 6.13 -24.85 -4.14
CA SER A 41 5.87 -23.42 -4.06
C SER A 41 4.53 -23.19 -3.38
N PRO A 42 4.44 -22.26 -2.41
CA PRO A 42 3.16 -21.88 -1.82
C PRO A 42 2.28 -21.07 -2.78
N GLN A 43 2.76 -20.75 -3.99
CA GLN A 43 2.02 -19.97 -4.98
C GLN A 43 1.00 -20.85 -5.72
N THR A 44 -0.28 -20.44 -5.68
CA THR A 44 -1.37 -21.05 -6.44
C THR A 44 -1.58 -20.32 -7.77
N PRO A 45 -2.25 -20.92 -8.77
CA PRO A 45 -2.60 -20.22 -10.00
C PRO A 45 -3.37 -18.91 -9.74
N GLU A 46 -4.20 -18.89 -8.70
CA GLU A 46 -4.95 -17.72 -8.26
C GLU A 46 -4.03 -16.66 -7.65
N SER A 47 -3.05 -17.04 -6.82
CA SER A 47 -2.10 -16.08 -6.26
C SER A 47 -1.23 -15.45 -7.36
N LEU A 48 -0.83 -16.22 -8.37
CA LEU A 48 -0.10 -15.70 -9.54
C LEU A 48 -0.93 -14.71 -10.36
N GLN A 49 -2.22 -14.98 -10.56
CA GLN A 49 -3.12 -14.03 -11.24
C GLN A 49 -3.28 -12.73 -10.45
N LEU A 50 -3.37 -12.82 -9.12
CA LEU A 50 -3.45 -11.64 -8.25
C LEU A 50 -2.14 -10.83 -8.25
N LEU A 51 -0.98 -11.47 -8.42
CA LEU A 51 0.32 -10.80 -8.53
C LEU A 51 0.48 -10.00 -9.84
N LEU A 52 -0.28 -10.34 -10.89
CA LEU A 52 -0.29 -9.60 -12.16
C LEU A 52 -1.11 -8.30 -12.05
N ALA A 53 -2.10 -8.27 -11.15
CA ALA A 53 -2.89 -7.07 -10.89
C ALA A 53 -2.12 -6.07 -10.02
N PRO A 54 -2.30 -4.75 -10.23
CA PRO A 54 -1.68 -3.75 -9.39
C PRO A 54 -2.28 -3.81 -7.96
N PRO A 55 -1.47 -3.66 -6.89
CA PRO A 55 -1.93 -3.82 -5.51
C PRO A 55 -3.13 -2.93 -5.15
N ARG A 56 -3.19 -1.72 -5.70
CA ARG A 56 -4.28 -0.76 -5.49
C ARG A 56 -5.67 -1.28 -5.87
N ASP A 57 -5.75 -2.24 -6.80
CA ASP A 57 -7.00 -2.77 -7.33
C ASP A 57 -7.44 -4.07 -6.63
N LEU A 58 -6.63 -4.58 -5.69
CA LEU A 58 -6.90 -5.81 -4.95
C LEU A 58 -7.81 -5.57 -3.74
N ALA A 59 -8.64 -6.57 -3.40
CA ALA A 59 -9.40 -6.55 -2.16
C ALA A 59 -8.47 -6.66 -0.94
N VAL A 60 -8.87 -6.05 0.18
CA VAL A 60 -8.07 -5.97 1.41
C VAL A 60 -7.63 -7.36 1.90
N GLN A 61 -8.52 -8.35 1.82
CA GLN A 61 -8.21 -9.74 2.19
C GLN A 61 -7.04 -10.33 1.38
N HIS A 62 -7.00 -10.08 0.07
CA HIS A 62 -5.93 -10.57 -0.81
C HIS A 62 -4.63 -9.81 -0.57
N LEU A 63 -4.72 -8.51 -0.25
CA LEU A 63 -3.56 -7.71 0.12
C LEU A 63 -2.89 -8.21 1.40
N LEU A 64 -3.69 -8.59 2.40
CA LEU A 64 -3.17 -9.15 3.65
C LEU A 64 -2.53 -10.53 3.41
N SER A 65 -3.21 -11.43 2.69
CA SER A 65 -2.65 -12.77 2.39
C SER A 65 -1.35 -12.69 1.56
N LEU A 66 -1.28 -11.78 0.58
CA LEU A 66 -0.07 -11.55 -0.22
C LEU A 66 1.06 -10.88 0.58
N SER A 67 0.72 -10.06 1.60
CA SER A 67 1.72 -9.43 2.46
C SER A 67 2.46 -10.45 3.35
N GLU A 68 1.79 -11.53 3.75
CA GLU A 68 2.37 -12.62 4.54
C GLU A 68 3.27 -13.53 3.68
N MET A 69 2.99 -13.65 2.38
CA MET A 69 3.79 -14.42 1.41
C MET A 69 5.08 -13.67 1.00
N ARG A 70 5.97 -13.45 1.97
CA ARG A 70 7.25 -12.74 1.81
C ARG A 70 8.13 -13.39 0.75
N GLY A 71 8.60 -12.60 -0.22
CA GLY A 71 9.58 -13.04 -1.23
C GLY A 71 9.02 -13.83 -2.42
N SER A 72 7.69 -13.86 -2.58
CA SER A 72 7.02 -14.65 -3.63
C SER A 72 6.57 -13.86 -4.88
N GLY A 73 6.97 -12.59 -4.99
CA GLY A 73 6.61 -11.72 -6.11
C GLY A 73 7.66 -10.66 -6.43
N SER A 74 7.43 -9.89 -7.50
CA SER A 74 8.34 -8.85 -8.01
C SER A 74 8.28 -7.53 -7.25
N ARG A 75 7.34 -7.36 -6.31
CA ARG A 75 7.13 -6.13 -5.53
C ARG A 75 7.44 -6.35 -4.05
N PRO A 76 7.96 -5.33 -3.34
CA PRO A 76 8.22 -5.42 -1.91
C PRO A 76 6.92 -5.71 -1.16
N SER A 77 6.97 -6.62 -0.17
CA SER A 77 5.80 -6.99 0.64
C SER A 77 5.16 -5.79 1.35
N GLY A 78 5.93 -4.75 1.63
CA GLY A 78 5.45 -3.48 2.19
C GLY A 78 4.45 -2.74 1.31
N ALA A 79 4.52 -2.87 -0.02
CA ALA A 79 3.57 -2.22 -0.93
C ALA A 79 2.14 -2.79 -0.77
N TYR A 80 2.01 -4.10 -0.55
CA TYR A 80 0.69 -4.71 -0.32
C TYR A 80 0.08 -4.25 1.01
N LEU A 81 0.92 -4.18 2.06
CA LEU A 81 0.50 -3.67 3.37
C LEU A 81 0.09 -2.19 3.32
N LEU A 82 0.82 -1.37 2.55
CA LEU A 82 0.50 0.05 2.35
C LEU A 82 -0.93 0.23 1.84
N TRP A 83 -1.29 -0.46 0.76
CA TRP A 83 -2.61 -0.33 0.14
C TRP A 83 -3.73 -0.92 1.02
N ALA A 84 -3.45 -1.98 1.79
CA ALA A 84 -4.39 -2.50 2.79
C ALA A 84 -4.68 -1.48 3.89
N LEU A 85 -3.62 -0.91 4.50
CA LEU A 85 -3.75 0.11 5.54
C LEU A 85 -4.44 1.37 5.02
N ASN A 86 -4.08 1.84 3.83
CA ASN A 86 -4.72 2.99 3.20
C ASN A 86 -6.24 2.79 3.07
N ARG A 87 -6.69 1.60 2.68
CA ARG A 87 -8.11 1.31 2.51
C ARG A 87 -8.86 1.22 3.84
N ILE A 88 -8.23 0.64 4.86
CA ILE A 88 -8.78 0.56 6.22
C ILE A 88 -8.86 1.95 6.88
N LEU A 89 -7.88 2.82 6.63
CA LEU A 89 -7.78 4.15 7.26
C LEU A 89 -8.44 5.28 6.44
N LEU A 90 -9.00 4.98 5.27
CA LEU A 90 -9.79 5.92 4.48
C LEU A 90 -10.96 6.56 5.27
N PRO A 91 -11.80 5.82 6.02
CA PRO A 91 -12.85 6.45 6.84
C PRO A 91 -12.27 7.38 7.92
N VAL A 92 -11.12 7.05 8.50
CA VAL A 92 -10.44 7.90 9.50
C VAL A 92 -9.99 9.21 8.87
N THR A 93 -9.51 9.15 7.63
CA THR A 93 -9.12 10.34 6.86
C THR A 93 -10.31 11.28 6.64
N VAL A 94 -11.46 10.73 6.26
CA VAL A 94 -12.70 11.53 6.09
C VAL A 94 -13.10 12.20 7.40
N ILE A 95 -13.05 11.48 8.53
CA ILE A 95 -13.29 12.06 9.85
C ILE A 95 -12.30 13.19 10.14
N GLY A 96 -11.02 13.01 9.81
CA GLY A 96 -10.01 14.07 9.97
C GLY A 96 -10.36 15.35 9.20
N PHE A 97 -10.89 15.25 7.99
CA PHE A 97 -11.36 16.42 7.23
C PHE A 97 -12.60 17.08 7.86
N LEU A 98 -13.51 16.29 8.44
CA LEU A 98 -14.64 16.84 9.20
C LEU A 98 -14.14 17.62 10.43
N PHE A 99 -13.14 17.10 11.14
CA PHE A 99 -12.50 17.81 12.25
C PHE A 99 -11.82 19.10 11.78
N LEU A 100 -11.16 19.08 10.63
CA LEU A 100 -10.53 20.27 10.04
C LEU A 100 -11.57 21.34 9.65
N ALA A 101 -12.78 20.95 9.25
CA ALA A 101 -13.83 21.88 8.87
C ALA A 101 -14.30 22.75 10.06
N ILE A 102 -14.25 22.23 11.29
CA ILE A 102 -14.70 22.93 12.50
C ILE A 102 -13.93 24.26 12.70
N PRO A 103 -12.59 24.28 12.85
CA PRO A 103 -11.86 25.52 13.03
C PRO A 103 -11.96 26.42 11.79
N ILE A 104 -11.97 25.87 10.56
CA ILE A 104 -12.13 26.68 9.33
C ILE A 104 -13.44 27.48 9.40
N MET A 105 -14.54 26.84 9.81
CA MET A 105 -15.83 27.50 9.93
C MET A 105 -15.86 28.54 11.06
N GLN A 106 -15.13 28.31 12.15
CA GLN A 106 -14.97 29.30 13.21
C GLN A 106 -14.19 30.54 12.74
N VAL A 107 -13.18 30.39 11.87
CA VAL A 107 -12.37 31.49 11.34
C VAL A 107 -13.10 32.31 10.29
N TYR A 108 -13.76 31.63 9.34
CA TYR A 108 -14.29 32.26 8.13
C TYR A 108 -15.83 32.27 8.07
N GLY A 109 -16.52 31.76 9.09
CA GLY A 109 -17.99 31.59 9.10
C GLY A 109 -18.83 32.87 9.15
N ARG A 110 -18.21 34.07 9.22
CA ARG A 110 -18.96 35.32 9.03
C ARG A 110 -19.36 35.44 7.57
N ARG A 111 -20.62 35.83 7.32
CA ARG A 111 -21.27 35.86 6.00
C ARG A 111 -20.51 36.60 4.90
N SER A 112 -19.58 37.49 5.25
CA SER A 112 -18.70 38.19 4.30
C SER A 112 -17.50 37.37 3.80
N ASN A 113 -17.14 36.26 4.46
CA ASN A 113 -15.88 35.52 4.24
C ASN A 113 -16.11 34.07 3.79
N ALA A 114 -17.33 33.73 3.35
CA ALA A 114 -17.67 32.37 2.94
C ALA A 114 -16.77 31.84 1.80
N ASP A 115 -16.46 32.69 0.81
CA ASP A 115 -15.60 32.34 -0.32
C ASP A 115 -14.18 31.96 0.15
N LEU A 116 -13.67 32.67 1.17
CA LEU A 116 -12.36 32.40 1.76
C LEU A 116 -12.35 31.07 2.54
N ALA A 117 -13.47 30.71 3.19
CA ALA A 117 -13.63 29.41 3.86
C ALA A 117 -13.53 28.26 2.85
N VAL A 118 -14.22 28.39 1.71
CA VAL A 118 -14.18 27.39 0.63
C VAL A 118 -12.78 27.30 0.04
N ALA A 119 -12.15 28.43 -0.27
CA ALA A 119 -10.78 28.47 -0.78
C ALA A 119 -9.78 27.80 0.18
N ALA A 120 -9.90 28.07 1.49
CA ALA A 120 -9.06 27.44 2.51
C ALA A 120 -9.26 25.92 2.58
N GLY A 121 -10.52 25.45 2.51
CA GLY A 121 -10.83 24.01 2.49
C GLY A 121 -10.24 23.30 1.26
N VAL A 122 -10.39 23.90 0.07
CA VAL A 122 -9.81 23.37 -1.17
C VAL A 122 -8.28 23.33 -1.09
N ALA A 123 -7.65 24.42 -0.62
CA ALA A 123 -6.19 24.48 -0.47
C ALA A 123 -5.66 23.42 0.51
N ALA A 124 -6.34 23.21 1.64
CA ALA A 124 -5.96 22.18 2.61
C ALA A 124 -6.14 20.76 2.05
N GLY A 125 -7.24 20.50 1.35
CA GLY A 125 -7.48 19.22 0.68
C GLY A 125 -6.45 18.91 -0.40
N PHE A 126 -6.09 19.90 -1.20
CA PHE A 126 -5.05 19.77 -2.22
C PHE A 126 -3.68 19.49 -1.60
N LEU A 127 -3.31 20.22 -0.54
CA LEU A 127 -2.06 19.99 0.17
C LEU A 127 -1.98 18.57 0.75
N TYR A 128 -3.07 18.12 1.38
CA TYR A 128 -3.17 16.75 1.89
C TYR A 128 -2.99 15.73 0.76
N MET A 129 -3.69 15.89 -0.36
CA MET A 129 -3.60 14.99 -1.52
C MET A 129 -2.16 14.88 -2.05
N VAL A 130 -1.43 16.00 -2.15
CA VAL A 130 -0.04 16.01 -2.63
C VAL A 130 0.88 15.28 -1.65
N VAL A 131 0.79 15.61 -0.37
CA VAL A 131 1.65 15.00 0.67
C VAL A 131 1.39 13.50 0.79
N ASP A 132 0.11 13.10 0.86
CA ASP A 132 -0.31 11.71 0.95
C ASP A 132 0.12 10.90 -0.29
N GLY A 133 -0.02 11.47 -1.49
CA GLY A 133 0.44 10.86 -2.74
C GLY A 133 1.95 10.61 -2.75
N ILE A 134 2.75 11.60 -2.37
CA ILE A 134 4.22 11.49 -2.30
C ILE A 134 4.63 10.39 -1.32
N LEU A 135 4.05 10.37 -0.11
CA LEU A 135 4.39 9.40 0.92
C LEU A 135 4.02 7.98 0.50
N LYS A 136 2.87 7.79 -0.15
CA LYS A 136 2.45 6.49 -0.69
C LYS A 136 3.39 6.00 -1.78
N THR A 137 3.79 6.86 -2.72
CA THR A 137 4.76 6.47 -3.77
C THR A 137 6.11 6.08 -3.18
N LEU A 138 6.59 6.80 -2.17
CA LEU A 138 7.84 6.47 -1.48
C LEU A 138 7.76 5.13 -0.73
N ALA A 139 6.64 4.84 -0.07
CA ALA A 139 6.44 3.56 0.61
C ALA A 139 6.22 2.39 -0.37
N GLU A 140 5.56 2.62 -1.50
CA GLU A 140 5.35 1.60 -2.53
C GLU A 140 6.67 1.14 -3.17
N ASN A 141 7.61 2.05 -3.34
CA ASN A 141 8.97 1.75 -3.80
C ASN A 141 9.87 1.13 -2.70
N GLY A 142 9.35 0.95 -1.48
CA GLY A 142 10.10 0.41 -0.34
C GLY A 142 11.06 1.40 0.31
N SER A 143 11.02 2.69 -0.04
CA SER A 143 11.88 3.72 0.55
C SER A 143 11.41 4.17 1.94
N LEU A 144 10.13 3.97 2.28
CA LEU A 144 9.54 4.33 3.57
C LEU A 144 8.72 3.19 4.16
N ASN A 145 8.56 3.20 5.49
CA ASN A 145 7.68 2.27 6.18
C ASN A 145 6.21 2.53 5.79
N PRO A 146 5.45 1.53 5.31
CA PRO A 146 4.04 1.66 4.93
C PRO A 146 3.14 2.26 6.02
N VAL A 147 3.38 1.90 7.28
CA VAL A 147 2.58 2.40 8.41
C VAL A 147 2.79 3.89 8.59
N PHE A 148 4.04 4.35 8.52
CA PHE A 148 4.38 5.76 8.64
C PHE A 148 3.79 6.58 7.48
N ALA A 149 3.87 6.07 6.25
CA ALA A 149 3.36 6.76 5.08
C ALA A 149 1.85 7.06 5.13
N VAL A 150 1.05 6.17 5.73
CA VAL A 150 -0.40 6.38 5.89
C VAL A 150 -0.74 7.13 7.18
N ALA A 151 -0.05 6.81 8.29
CA ALA A 151 -0.36 7.41 9.58
C ALA A 151 0.03 8.89 9.65
N PHE A 152 1.18 9.27 9.09
CA PHE A 152 1.70 10.64 9.14
C PHE A 152 0.71 11.69 8.60
N PRO A 153 0.17 11.59 7.37
CA PRO A 153 -0.75 12.60 6.85
C PRO A 153 -2.07 12.68 7.64
N ILE A 154 -2.55 11.55 8.18
CA ILE A 154 -3.73 11.52 9.05
C ILE A 154 -3.46 12.24 10.37
N LEU A 155 -2.35 11.91 11.04
CA LEU A 155 -1.96 12.56 12.30
C LEU A 155 -1.68 14.04 12.12
N ALA A 156 -1.06 14.43 11.01
CA ALA A 156 -0.86 15.84 10.66
C ALA A 156 -2.19 16.56 10.49
N LEU A 157 -3.18 15.95 9.82
CA LEU A 157 -4.52 16.52 9.65
C LEU A 157 -5.21 16.76 11.00
N PHE A 158 -5.22 15.77 11.90
CA PHE A 158 -5.77 15.94 13.25
C PHE A 158 -4.97 16.95 14.08
N GLY A 159 -3.65 16.93 14.01
CA GLY A 159 -2.77 17.85 14.73
C GLY A 159 -2.99 19.30 14.31
N VAL A 160 -3.07 19.58 13.01
CA VAL A 160 -3.38 20.91 12.47
C VAL A 160 -4.79 21.35 12.88
N SER A 161 -5.77 20.46 12.80
CA SER A 161 -7.15 20.76 13.21
C SER A 161 -7.23 21.14 14.69
N MET A 162 -6.57 20.35 15.55
CA MET A 162 -6.53 20.59 17.00
C MET A 162 -5.77 21.88 17.33
N TRP A 163 -4.63 22.12 16.68
CA TRP A 163 -3.85 23.35 16.87
C TRP A 163 -4.65 24.59 16.48
N LEU A 164 -5.34 24.57 15.33
CA LEU A 164 -6.21 25.66 14.90
C LEU A 164 -7.40 25.89 15.85
N ALA A 165 -7.92 24.83 16.48
CA ALA A 165 -9.01 24.94 17.44
C ALA A 165 -8.54 25.54 18.79
N LEU A 166 -7.42 25.05 19.34
CA LEU A 166 -6.87 25.51 20.63
C LEU A 166 -6.38 26.95 20.58
N ASP A 167 -5.69 27.33 19.51
CA ASP A 167 -5.19 28.69 19.32
C ASP A 167 -6.33 29.74 19.34
N ARG A 168 -7.56 29.31 19.05
CA ARG A 168 -8.76 30.16 19.11
C ARG A 168 -9.35 30.27 20.49
N GLU A 169 -9.28 29.23 21.31
CA GLU A 169 -9.70 29.31 22.71
C GLU A 169 -8.78 30.23 23.50
N VAL A 170 -7.46 30.18 23.24
CA VAL A 170 -6.46 31.01 23.95
C VAL A 170 -6.54 32.50 23.55
N ARG A 171 -7.03 32.81 22.34
CA ARG A 171 -7.15 34.19 21.84
C ARG A 171 -8.45 34.90 22.22
N LYS A 172 -9.42 34.19 22.80
CA LYS A 172 -10.67 34.77 23.33
C LYS A 172 -10.47 35.24 24.76
#